data_AF-A0A6L7PYW4-F1
#
_entry.id   AF-A0A6L7PYW4-F1
#
_cell.length_a   1.000
_cell.length_b   1.000
_cell.length_c   1.000
_cell.angle_alpha   90.00
_cell.angle_beta   90.00
_cell.angle_gamma   90.00
#
_symmetry.space_group_name_H-M   'P 1'
#
loop_
_entity.id
_entity.type
_entity.pdbx_description
1 polymer ?
#
loop_
_entity_poly.entity_id
_entity_poly.type
_entity_poly.pdbx_seq_one_letter_code
_entity_poly.pdbx_strand_id
1 'polypeptide(L)'
;MQSIDPIASEYDDINFYIVSFDENAQIVDDYITEHGYTDVIAVEPVGSMLADLEITRQTTMIAINADGVIYYRQLSGDAGQWPQHLDVLTENPKAPPPGFVIQQEKEERQRDIQLPS
;
A
#
# COMPACT_ATOMS: atom_id res chain seq x y z
N MET A 1 -10.58 12.25 -2.25
CA MET A 1 -9.45 11.33 -2.47
C MET A 1 -9.20 11.32 -3.97
N GLN A 2 -7.95 11.33 -4.45
CA GLN A 2 -7.68 11.18 -5.89
C GLN A 2 -7.80 9.69 -6.27
N SER A 3 -8.35 9.40 -7.46
CA SER A 3 -8.41 8.03 -8.00
C SER A 3 -6.98 7.54 -8.31
N ILE A 4 -6.75 6.22 -8.20
CA ILE A 4 -5.47 5.54 -8.47
C ILE A 4 -5.33 5.25 -9.97
N ASP A 5 -6.42 5.19 -10.74
CA ASP A 5 -6.41 4.81 -12.16
C ASP A 5 -5.53 5.71 -13.05
N PRO A 6 -5.48 7.04 -12.85
CA PRO A 6 -4.54 7.88 -13.61
C PRO A 6 -3.09 7.45 -13.38
N ILE A 7 -2.77 7.02 -12.15
CA ILE A 7 -1.43 6.57 -11.80
C ILE A 7 -1.18 5.17 -12.38
N ALA A 8 -2.12 4.23 -12.21
CA ALA A 8 -1.96 2.87 -12.74
C ALA A 8 -1.71 2.84 -14.25
N SER A 9 -2.39 3.71 -15.00
CA SER A 9 -2.22 3.83 -16.46
C SER A 9 -0.86 4.37 -16.92
N GLU A 10 -0.07 4.95 -16.02
CA GLU A 10 1.28 5.47 -16.33
C GLU A 10 2.38 4.43 -16.06
N TYR A 11 2.07 3.33 -15.36
CA TYR A 11 3.05 2.34 -14.90
C TYR A 11 2.67 0.90 -15.32
N ASP A 12 2.75 0.61 -16.63
CA ASP A 12 2.44 -0.71 -17.20
C ASP A 12 3.26 -1.88 -16.61
N ASP A 13 4.47 -1.59 -16.09
CA ASP A 13 5.37 -2.59 -15.50
C ASP A 13 5.09 -2.85 -14.00
N ILE A 14 4.13 -2.13 -13.41
CA ILE A 14 3.76 -2.25 -12.00
C ILE A 14 2.36 -2.82 -11.88
N ASN A 15 2.22 -3.87 -11.07
CA ASN A 15 0.92 -4.43 -10.74
C ASN A 15 0.33 -3.69 -9.55
N PHE A 16 -0.87 -3.14 -9.72
CA PHE A 16 -1.64 -2.51 -8.65
C PHE A 16 -2.65 -3.50 -8.07
N TYR A 17 -2.75 -3.52 -6.75
CA TYR A 17 -3.70 -4.35 -6.03
C TYR A 17 -4.43 -3.52 -5.01
N ILE A 18 -5.74 -3.69 -4.96
CA ILE A 18 -6.56 -3.14 -3.88
C ILE A 18 -6.91 -4.29 -2.93
N VAL A 19 -6.68 -4.06 -1.65
CA VAL A 19 -6.99 -5.02 -0.61
C VAL A 19 -8.08 -4.43 0.27
N SER A 20 -9.22 -5.10 0.33
CA SER A 20 -10.31 -4.73 1.22
C SER A 20 -10.40 -5.73 2.38
N PHE A 21 -10.63 -5.20 3.58
CA PHE A 21 -11.00 -5.97 4.77
C PHE A 21 -12.53 -6.06 4.95
N ASP A 22 -13.30 -5.36 4.11
CA ASP A 22 -14.76 -5.41 4.16
C ASP A 22 -15.23 -6.74 3.57
N GLU A 23 -15.88 -7.54 4.40
CA GLU A 23 -16.43 -8.84 4.02
C GLU A 23 -17.67 -8.70 3.11
N ASN A 24 -18.25 -7.49 3.01
CA ASN A 24 -19.37 -7.21 2.14
C ASN A 24 -18.89 -6.85 0.73
N ALA A 25 -18.95 -7.83 -0.16
CA ALA A 25 -18.59 -7.67 -1.57
C ALA A 25 -19.29 -6.48 -2.25
N GLN A 26 -20.54 -6.15 -1.88
CA GLN A 26 -21.24 -5.01 -2.49
C GLN A 26 -20.61 -3.66 -2.10
N ILE A 27 -20.15 -3.51 -0.84
CA ILE A 27 -19.48 -2.28 -0.41
C ILE A 27 -18.16 -2.11 -1.16
N VAL A 28 -17.45 -3.22 -1.36
CA VAL A 28 -16.22 -3.25 -2.16
C VAL A 28 -16.52 -2.85 -3.61
N ASP A 29 -17.49 -3.50 -4.25
CA ASP A 29 -17.93 -3.20 -5.64
C ASP A 29 -18.39 -1.75 -5.84
N ASP A 30 -19.14 -1.20 -4.89
CA ASP A 30 -19.58 0.19 -4.94
C ASP A 30 -18.38 1.15 -4.83
N TYR A 31 -17.43 0.86 -3.94
CA TYR A 31 -16.24 1.68 -3.75
C TYR A 31 -15.33 1.69 -4.99
N ILE A 32 -15.17 0.53 -5.62
CA ILE A 32 -14.44 0.34 -6.89
C ILE A 32 -15.08 1.19 -7.97
N THR A 33 -16.39 1.04 -8.13
CA THR A 33 -17.15 1.75 -9.16
C THR A 33 -17.10 3.25 -8.95
N GLU A 34 -17.22 3.72 -7.70
CA GLU A 34 -17.16 5.14 -7.33
C GLU A 34 -15.79 5.76 -7.64
N HIS A 35 -14.71 5.01 -7.40
CA HIS A 35 -13.34 5.52 -7.51
C HIS A 35 -12.64 5.18 -8.83
N GLY A 36 -13.31 4.41 -9.70
CA GLY A 36 -12.87 4.08 -11.05
C GLY A 36 -11.96 2.85 -11.16
N TYR A 37 -11.67 2.17 -10.05
CA TYR A 37 -10.62 1.17 -9.98
C TYR A 37 -10.81 0.02 -10.97
N THR A 38 -9.82 -0.23 -11.83
CA THR A 38 -9.88 -1.29 -12.85
C THR A 38 -9.07 -2.55 -12.50
N ASP A 39 -8.21 -2.48 -11.49
CA ASP A 39 -7.22 -3.50 -11.18
C ASP A 39 -7.69 -4.56 -10.17
N VAL A 40 -6.90 -5.64 -10.05
CA VAL A 40 -7.22 -6.85 -9.29
C VAL A 40 -7.40 -6.56 -7.81
N ILE A 41 -8.51 -7.03 -7.26
CA ILE A 41 -8.89 -6.80 -5.87
C ILE A 41 -8.81 -8.11 -5.14
N ALA A 42 -7.86 -8.18 -4.21
CA ALA A 42 -7.83 -9.25 -3.24
C ALA A 42 -8.80 -8.85 -2.12
N VAL A 43 -9.98 -9.46 -2.11
CA VAL A 43 -10.76 -9.53 -0.87
C VAL A 43 -10.02 -10.51 0.01
N GLU A 44 -9.37 -10.02 1.06
CA GLU A 44 -8.72 -10.89 2.03
C GLU A 44 -9.71 -11.14 3.15
N PRO A 45 -10.40 -12.30 3.16
CA PRO A 45 -11.08 -12.70 4.37
C PRO A 45 -9.98 -13.01 5.38
N VAL A 46 -10.05 -12.35 6.54
CA VAL A 46 -9.22 -12.58 7.73
C VAL A 46 -7.86 -11.87 7.70
N GLY A 47 -7.82 -10.66 8.27
CA GLY A 47 -6.69 -9.70 8.39
C GLY A 47 -5.33 -10.19 8.89
N SER A 48 -4.86 -11.33 8.40
CA SER A 48 -3.58 -11.95 8.69
C SER A 48 -2.47 -11.27 7.92
N MET A 49 -2.70 -11.00 6.62
CA MET A 49 -1.78 -10.19 5.83
C MET A 49 -1.70 -8.76 6.35
N LEU A 50 -2.83 -8.17 6.77
CA LEU A 50 -2.85 -6.83 7.34
C LEU A 50 -2.10 -6.78 8.69
N ALA A 51 -2.25 -7.82 9.52
CA ALA A 51 -1.52 -7.93 10.78
C ALA A 51 -0.01 -8.13 10.58
N ASP A 52 0.39 -9.00 9.65
CA ASP A 52 1.79 -9.23 9.29
C ASP A 52 2.45 -7.97 8.70
N LEU A 53 1.65 -7.14 8.02
CA LEU A 53 2.06 -5.84 7.50
C LEU A 53 1.80 -4.70 8.49
N GLU A 54 1.35 -4.97 9.72
CA GLU A 54 1.07 -3.96 10.76
C GLU A 54 0.17 -2.81 10.26
N ILE A 55 -0.76 -3.11 9.36
CA ILE A 55 -1.69 -2.14 8.77
C ILE A 55 -2.80 -1.84 9.77
N THR A 56 -2.67 -0.71 10.46
CA THR A 56 -3.63 -0.25 11.48
C THR A 56 -4.60 0.81 10.95
N ARG A 57 -4.45 1.27 9.70
CA ARG A 57 -5.24 2.33 9.09
C ARG A 57 -5.84 1.91 7.76
N GLN A 58 -7.10 2.32 7.54
CA GLN A 58 -7.91 1.93 6.37
C GLN A 58 -7.34 2.41 5.03
N THR A 59 -6.52 3.46 4.99
CA THR A 59 -5.93 4.02 3.76
C THR A 59 -4.41 3.90 3.78
N THR A 60 -3.93 2.66 3.89
CA THR A 60 -2.50 2.35 3.85
C THR A 60 -2.08 1.92 2.46
N MET A 61 -0.98 2.49 1.99
CA MET A 61 -0.40 2.24 0.69
C MET A 61 0.98 1.60 0.86
N ILE A 62 1.26 0.52 0.12
CA ILE A 62 2.51 -0.22 0.23
C ILE A 62 3.03 -0.49 -1.18
N ALA A 63 4.30 -0.13 -1.41
CA ALA A 63 5.02 -0.53 -2.61
C ALA A 63 5.99 -1.66 -2.25
N ILE A 64 5.93 -2.75 -3.02
CA ILE A 64 6.77 -3.93 -2.85
C ILE A 64 7.63 -4.06 -4.10
N ASN A 65 8.93 -4.27 -3.92
CA ASN A 65 9.86 -4.46 -5.03
C ASN A 65 9.80 -5.90 -5.58
N ALA A 66 10.49 -6.18 -6.69
CA ALA A 66 10.49 -7.48 -7.36
C ALA A 66 11.09 -8.63 -6.54
N ASP A 67 11.81 -8.34 -5.46
CA ASP A 67 12.32 -9.35 -4.52
C ASP A 67 11.36 -9.60 -3.34
N GLY A 68 10.18 -8.97 -3.35
CA GLY A 68 9.16 -9.11 -2.30
C GLY A 68 9.45 -8.26 -1.05
N VAL A 69 10.35 -7.30 -1.12
CA VAL A 69 10.69 -6.40 -0.01
C VAL A 69 9.81 -5.16 -0.05
N ILE A 70 9.26 -4.76 1.11
CA ILE A 70 8.55 -3.49 1.27
C ILE A 70 9.55 -2.35 0.98
N TYR A 71 9.38 -1.70 -0.16
CA TYR A 71 10.18 -0.56 -0.56
C TYR A 71 9.66 0.71 0.10
N TYR A 72 8.35 0.90 0.13
CA TYR A 72 7.72 2.10 0.65
C TYR A 72 6.39 1.79 1.34
N ARG A 73 6.08 2.52 2.40
CA ARG A 73 4.81 2.46 3.12
C ARG A 73 4.34 3.88 3.41
N GLN A 74 3.05 4.12 3.22
CA GLN A 74 2.40 5.36 3.61
C GLN A 74 1.10 5.07 4.35
N LEU A 75 0.99 5.64 5.56
CA LEU A 75 -0.14 5.46 6.47
C LEU A 75 -1.24 6.54 6.32
N SER A 76 -1.13 7.36 5.28
CA SER A 76 -2.14 8.33 4.87
C SER A 76 -2.50 8.05 3.41
N GLY A 77 -3.79 8.00 3.08
CA GLY A 77 -4.27 7.86 1.70
C GLY A 77 -3.98 9.06 0.78
N ASP A 78 -2.91 9.81 1.04
CA ASP A 78 -2.46 10.90 0.20
C ASP A 78 -1.52 10.34 -0.89
N ALA A 79 -2.09 10.08 -2.06
CA ALA A 79 -1.35 9.54 -3.21
C ALA A 79 -0.29 10.50 -3.79
N GLY A 80 -0.15 11.74 -3.27
CA GLY A 80 0.76 12.75 -3.83
C GLY A 80 2.25 12.37 -3.82
N GLN A 81 2.66 11.30 -3.12
CA GLN A 81 4.03 10.79 -3.10
C GLN A 81 4.20 9.48 -3.89
N TRP A 82 3.16 8.96 -4.54
CA TRP A 82 3.24 7.70 -5.28
C TRP A 82 4.18 7.74 -6.49
N PRO A 83 4.06 8.73 -7.41
CA PRO A 83 4.78 8.67 -8.68
C PRO A 83 6.29 8.53 -8.50
N GLN A 84 6.90 9.32 -7.61
CA GLN A 84 8.34 9.25 -7.33
C GLN A 84 8.83 7.87 -6.83
N HIS A 85 7.98 7.10 -6.13
CA HIS A 85 8.35 5.77 -5.65
C HIS A 85 8.16 4.71 -6.74
N LEU A 86 7.14 4.88 -7.57
CA LEU A 86 6.84 4.04 -8.72
C LEU A 86 7.88 4.23 -9.84
N ASP A 87 8.33 5.45 -10.09
CA ASP A 87 9.42 5.77 -11.03
C ASP A 87 10.68 4.98 -10.69
N VAL A 88 11.07 4.99 -9.41
CA VAL A 88 12.26 4.25 -8.95
C VAL A 88 12.09 2.74 -9.12
N LEU A 89 10.91 2.20 -8.83
CA LEU A 89 10.65 0.77 -9.00
C LEU A 89 10.54 0.36 -10.48
N THR A 90 10.13 1.28 -11.35
CA THR A 90 10.09 1.05 -12.80
C THR A 90 11.52 1.02 -13.37
N GLU A 91 12.36 1.98 -12.98
CA GLU A 91 13.76 2.03 -13.42
C GLU A 91 14.63 0.94 -12.78
N ASN A 92 14.34 0.60 -11.52
CA ASN A 92 15.05 -0.41 -10.74
C ASN A 92 14.08 -1.24 -9.89
N PRO A 93 13.51 -2.32 -10.46
CA PRO A 93 12.55 -3.18 -9.76
C PRO A 93 13.09 -3.83 -8.49
N LYS A 94 14.41 -3.82 -8.26
CA LYS A 94 15.08 -4.37 -7.07
C LYS A 94 15.66 -3.29 -6.17
N ALA A 95 15.16 -2.05 -6.28
CA ALA A 95 15.63 -0.95 -5.44
C ALA A 95 15.48 -1.32 -3.95
N PRO A 96 16.52 -1.11 -3.13
CA PRO A 96 16.40 -1.29 -1.69
C PRO A 96 15.49 -0.21 -1.10
N PRO A 97 14.88 -0.44 0.08
CA PRO A 97 14.04 0.56 0.73
C PRO A 97 14.82 1.87 0.95
N PRO A 98 14.18 3.04 0.80
CA PRO A 98 14.80 4.31 1.13
C PRO A 98 15.24 4.32 2.59
N GLY A 99 16.37 4.96 2.88
CA GLY A 99 16.91 5.04 4.24
C GLY A 99 15.95 5.66 5.27
N PHE A 100 14.95 6.43 4.83
CA PHE A 100 13.91 7.01 5.70
C PHE A 100 12.81 5.99 6.09
N VAL A 101 12.49 5.00 5.24
CA VAL A 101 11.51 3.94 5.56
C VAL A 101 12.04 3.08 6.70
N ILE A 102 13.33 2.74 6.66
CA ILE A 102 14.03 2.00 7.72
C ILE A 102 14.01 2.79 9.06
N GLN A 103 14.01 4.12 9.01
CA GLN A 103 13.96 4.96 10.21
C GLN A 103 12.54 5.04 10.79
N GLN A 104 11.51 5.25 9.95
CA GLN A 104 10.11 5.24 10.41
C GLN A 104 9.71 3.89 11.01
N GLU A 105 10.08 2.76 10.38
CA GLU A 105 9.83 1.43 10.95
C GLU A 105 10.52 1.22 12.31
N LYS A 106 11.70 1.81 12.51
CA LYS A 106 12.41 1.75 13.80
C LYS A 106 11.70 2.61 14.85
N GLU A 107 11.23 3.79 14.48
CA GLU A 107 10.52 4.70 15.38
C GLU A 107 9.12 4.20 15.75
N GLU A 108 8.41 3.56 14.83
CA GLU A 108 7.12 2.92 15.10
C GLU A 108 7.28 1.71 16.01
N ARG A 109 8.22 0.79 15.70
CA ARG A 109 8.54 -0.33 16.61
C ARG A 109 8.95 0.13 18.01
N GLN A 110 9.70 1.24 18.12
CA GLN A 110 10.06 1.80 19.43
C GLN A 110 8.88 2.41 20.18
N ARG A 111 7.86 2.94 19.49
CA ARG A 111 6.63 3.45 20.11
C ARG A 111 5.74 2.32 20.61
N ASP A 112 5.63 1.23 19.86
CA ASP A 112 4.81 0.09 20.26
C ASP A 112 5.41 -0.67 21.46
N ILE A 113 6.74 -0.68 21.60
CA ILE A 113 7.43 -1.22 22.79
C ILE A 113 7.20 -0.34 24.05
N GLN A 114 6.79 0.92 23.89
CA GLN A 114 6.63 1.89 24.98
C GLN A 114 5.18 2.06 25.47
N LEU A 115 4.19 1.38 24.90
CA LEU A 115 2.83 1.38 25.43
C LEU A 115 2.76 0.52 26.70
N PRO A 116 2.40 1.08 27.88
CA PRO A 116 2.29 0.30 29.11
C PRO A 116 1.10 -0.66 29.02
N SER A 117 1.31 -1.89 29.50
CA SER A 117 0.30 -2.93 29.72
C SER A 117 -0.79 -2.52 30.70
#